data_AF-A0A022R1A0-F1
#
_entry.id   AF-A0A022R1A0-F1
#
_cell.length_a   1.000
_cell.length_b   1.000
_cell.length_c   1.000
_cell.angle_alpha   90.00
_cell.angle_beta   90.00
_cell.angle_gamma   90.00
#
_symmetry.space_group_name_H-M   'P 1'
#
loop_
_entity.id
_entity.type
_entity.pdbx_description
1 polymer ?
#
loop_
_entity_poly.entity_id
_entity_poly.type
_entity_poly.pdbx_seq_one_letter_code
_entity_poly.pdbx_strand_id
1 'polypeptide(L)'
;MCVPQTKRTGTIWTALAHIITAVIGSGVLSLAWSISRLGWIAGPLTMLAFASVTLTSAFLLCNCYKSSDPNNGVYRNGSYLDAVQRILGKKSAWFCSIIVRINFIKLGIVYTITSAISMRAIQRSNCFHNKGHKDACKYGNTYYMIAFGTIQVIVSQIPDFRNTQWLSVIAAIMSFTYATIGSALGLAKVIENGEIK
;
A
#
# COMPACT_ATOMS: atom_id res chain seq x y z
N MET A 1 -25.56 8.72 -21.23
CA MET A 1 -25.97 7.71 -20.22
C MET A 1 -25.51 8.20 -18.85
N CYS A 2 -26.44 8.72 -18.06
CA CYS A 2 -26.16 9.15 -16.68
C CYS A 2 -26.13 7.90 -15.80
N VAL A 3 -24.97 7.57 -15.26
CA VAL A 3 -24.84 6.52 -14.25
C VAL A 3 -25.67 6.93 -13.02
N PRO A 4 -26.57 6.09 -12.50
CA PRO A 4 -27.38 6.42 -11.33
C PRO A 4 -26.44 6.68 -10.14
N GLN A 5 -26.64 7.79 -9.42
CA GLN A 5 -25.86 8.09 -8.23
C GLN A 5 -26.16 7.06 -7.14
N THR A 6 -25.22 6.13 -6.92
CA THR A 6 -25.19 5.26 -5.76
C THR A 6 -25.25 6.11 -4.48
N LYS A 7 -26.21 5.80 -3.60
CA LYS A 7 -26.38 6.45 -2.30
C LYS A 7 -25.07 6.36 -1.51
N ARG A 8 -24.46 7.50 -1.19
CA ARG A 8 -23.19 7.56 -0.45
C ARG A 8 -23.45 7.28 1.02
N THR A 9 -22.91 6.16 1.53
CA THR A 9 -23.04 5.74 2.94
C THR A 9 -21.75 5.90 3.74
N GLY A 10 -20.65 6.30 3.09
CA GLY A 10 -19.34 6.47 3.73
C GLY A 10 -19.28 7.65 4.69
N THR A 11 -18.66 7.45 5.84
CA THR A 11 -18.35 8.47 6.86
C THR A 11 -16.88 8.88 6.79
N ILE A 12 -16.53 9.99 7.45
CA ILE A 12 -15.13 10.43 7.59
C ILE A 12 -14.26 9.30 8.17
N TRP A 13 -14.78 8.56 9.15
CA TRP A 13 -14.10 7.43 9.77
C TRP A 13 -13.80 6.30 8.78
N THR A 14 -14.76 5.93 7.93
CA THR A 14 -14.51 4.93 6.90
C THR A 14 -13.50 5.41 5.86
N ALA A 15 -13.53 6.70 5.50
CA ALA A 15 -12.56 7.28 4.58
C ALA A 15 -11.14 7.29 5.18
N LEU A 16 -11.00 7.70 6.45
CA LEU A 16 -9.72 7.66 7.17
C LEU A 16 -9.17 6.24 7.26
N ALA A 17 -10.01 5.26 7.62
CA ALA A 17 -9.59 3.86 7.66
C ALA A 17 -9.11 3.34 6.29
N HIS A 18 -9.83 3.67 5.22
CA HIS A 18 -9.41 3.31 3.86
C HIS A 18 -8.10 3.98 3.44
N ILE A 19 -7.89 5.26 3.79
CA ILE A 19 -6.63 5.95 3.49
C ILE A 19 -5.47 5.32 4.26
N ILE A 20 -5.62 5.11 5.57
CA ILE A 20 -4.59 4.49 6.41
C ILE A 20 -4.21 3.11 5.88
N THR A 21 -5.19 2.27 5.57
CA THR A 21 -4.95 0.90 5.06
C THR A 21 -4.40 0.87 3.64
N ALA A 22 -4.65 1.90 2.83
CA ALA A 22 -4.05 2.03 1.50
C ALA A 22 -2.57 2.47 1.57
N VAL A 23 -2.22 3.31 2.56
CA VAL A 23 -0.86 3.85 2.74
C VAL A 23 0.03 2.88 3.51
N ILE A 24 -0.50 2.25 4.55
CA ILE A 24 0.23 1.29 5.37
C ILE A 24 0.25 -0.07 4.66
N GLY A 25 1.34 -0.33 3.94
CA GLY A 25 1.56 -1.58 3.22
C GLY A 25 2.99 -2.09 3.36
N SER A 26 3.37 -3.06 2.53
CA SER A 26 4.71 -3.70 2.54
C SER A 26 5.88 -2.72 2.38
N GLY A 27 5.64 -1.52 1.83
CA GLY A 27 6.64 -0.47 1.69
C GLY A 27 7.24 0.02 3.01
N VAL A 28 6.49 -0.04 4.12
CA VAL A 28 6.97 0.44 5.43
C VAL A 28 8.16 -0.37 5.97
N LEU A 29 8.26 -1.66 5.62
CA LEU A 29 9.39 -2.49 6.03
C LEU A 29 10.70 -2.04 5.35
N SER A 30 10.64 -1.73 4.05
CA SER A 30 11.79 -1.18 3.32
C SER A 30 12.11 0.24 3.76
N LEU A 31 11.09 1.01 4.14
CA LEU A 31 11.23 2.39 4.60
C LEU A 31 12.11 2.46 5.86
N ALA A 32 11.88 1.57 6.84
CA ALA A 32 12.67 1.50 8.06
C ALA A 32 14.16 1.29 7.76
N TRP A 33 14.47 0.36 6.85
CA TRP A 33 15.85 0.12 6.42
C TRP A 33 16.47 1.34 5.73
N SER A 34 15.74 1.99 4.81
CA SER A 34 16.23 3.21 4.16
C SER A 34 16.48 4.34 5.16
N ILE A 35 15.57 4.58 6.10
CA ILE A 35 15.74 5.60 7.16
C ILE A 35 16.95 5.29 8.02
N SER A 36 17.19 4.01 8.37
CA SER A 36 18.39 3.61 9.13
C SER A 36 19.70 3.93 8.42
N ARG A 37 19.70 3.99 7.08
CA ARG A 37 20.87 4.39 6.29
C ARG A 37 21.08 5.89 6.23
N LEU A 38 20.02 6.70 6.34
CA LEU A 38 20.10 8.16 6.37
C LEU A 38 20.55 8.70 7.74
N GLY A 39 20.41 7.90 8.79
CA GLY A 39 20.79 8.28 10.15
C GLY A 39 19.73 9.13 10.86
N TRP A 40 19.99 9.42 12.14
CA TRP A 40 19.00 9.97 13.08
C TRP A 40 18.45 11.36 12.72
N ILE A 41 19.22 12.19 12.01
CA ILE A 41 18.80 13.56 11.65
C ILE A 41 18.20 13.61 10.24
N ALA A 42 18.92 13.08 9.24
CA ALA A 42 18.46 13.15 7.85
C ALA A 42 17.24 12.23 7.60
N GLY A 43 17.10 11.13 8.35
CA GLY A 43 15.94 10.25 8.27
C GLY A 43 14.61 10.95 8.56
N PRO A 44 14.40 11.51 9.77
CA PRO A 44 13.20 12.28 10.09
C PRO A 44 12.99 13.50 9.20
N LEU A 45 14.06 14.21 8.84
CA LEU A 45 13.98 15.39 7.97
C LEU A 45 13.43 15.02 6.58
N THR A 46 13.94 13.95 5.97
CA THR A 46 13.45 13.45 4.68
C THR A 46 12.03 12.90 4.78
N MET A 47 11.67 12.23 5.88
CA MET A 47 10.28 11.82 6.14
C MET A 47 9.33 13.01 6.18
N LEU A 48 9.70 14.10 6.85
CA LEU A 48 8.89 15.31 6.93
C LEU A 48 8.75 16.00 5.56
N ALA A 49 9.81 16.01 4.76
CA ALA A 49 9.77 16.52 3.39
C ALA A 49 8.85 15.68 2.47
N PHE A 50 8.92 14.35 2.54
CA PHE A 50 8.01 13.50 1.77
C PHE A 50 6.55 13.63 2.25
N ALA A 51 6.34 13.82 3.56
CA ALA A 51 5.02 14.07 4.11
C ALA A 51 4.43 15.39 3.60
N SER A 52 5.21 16.47 3.54
CA SER A 52 4.73 17.77 3.06
C SER A 52 4.36 17.73 1.56
N VAL A 53 5.16 17.06 0.73
CA VAL A 53 4.86 16.84 -0.69
C VAL A 53 3.58 16.01 -0.87
N THR A 54 3.43 14.94 -0.09
CA THR A 54 2.25 14.07 -0.13
C THR A 54 0.99 14.84 0.29
N LEU A 55 1.09 15.64 1.35
CA LEU A 55 -0.01 16.46 1.85
C LEU A 55 -0.44 17.51 0.84
N THR A 56 0.52 18.21 0.23
CA THR A 56 0.25 19.21 -0.82
C THR A 56 -0.44 18.55 -2.02
N SER A 57 0.05 17.38 -2.44
CA SER A 57 -0.55 16.61 -3.52
C SER A 57 -1.99 16.18 -3.20
N ALA A 58 -2.25 15.74 -1.97
CA ALA A 58 -3.58 15.37 -1.51
C ALA A 58 -4.54 16.57 -1.52
N PHE A 59 -4.10 17.75 -1.07
CA PHE A 59 -4.91 18.97 -1.15
C PHE A 59 -5.24 19.38 -2.59
N LEU A 60 -4.26 19.30 -3.50
CA LEU A 60 -4.50 19.56 -4.92
C LEU A 60 -5.54 18.59 -5.51
N LEU A 61 -5.44 17.29 -5.19
CA LEU A 61 -6.41 16.29 -5.63
C LEU A 61 -7.81 16.55 -5.07
N CYS A 62 -7.92 16.92 -3.78
CA CYS A 62 -9.17 17.29 -3.16
C CYS A 62 -9.81 18.52 -3.82
N ASN A 63 -9.01 19.52 -4.21
CA ASN A 63 -9.50 20.68 -4.95
C ASN A 63 -9.95 20.30 -6.37
N CYS A 64 -9.23 19.41 -7.06
CA CYS A 64 -9.58 18.93 -8.40
C CYS A 64 -10.74 17.92 -8.43
N TYR A 65 -11.16 17.38 -7.27
CA TYR A 65 -12.29 16.46 -7.17
C TYR A 65 -13.60 17.09 -7.67
N LYS A 66 -13.78 18.40 -7.43
CA LYS A 66 -14.96 19.16 -7.85
C LYS A 66 -14.51 20.20 -8.87
N SER A 67 -14.64 19.87 -10.15
CA SER A 67 -14.27 20.77 -11.25
C SER A 67 -15.53 21.51 -11.72
N SER A 68 -15.48 22.84 -11.71
CA SER A 68 -16.51 23.69 -12.30
C SER A 68 -16.19 23.91 -13.77
N ASP A 69 -17.08 23.43 -14.65
CA ASP A 69 -17.02 23.72 -16.07
C ASP A 69 -17.97 24.90 -16.37
N PRO A 70 -17.50 26.02 -16.94
CA PRO A 70 -18.33 27.19 -17.22
C PRO A 70 -19.56 26.90 -18.09
N ASN A 71 -19.57 25.81 -18.88
CA ASN A 71 -20.69 25.47 -19.77
C ASN A 71 -21.59 24.32 -19.27
N ASN A 72 -21.09 23.44 -18.39
CA ASN A 72 -21.76 22.18 -18.04
C ASN A 72 -22.06 22.00 -16.54
N GLY A 73 -21.79 23.02 -15.72
CA GLY A 73 -22.04 22.98 -14.27
C GLY A 73 -20.94 22.25 -13.49
N VAL A 74 -21.26 21.83 -12.25
CA VAL A 74 -20.27 21.24 -11.34
C VAL A 74 -20.20 19.72 -11.50
N TYR A 75 -19.07 19.21 -11.98
CA TYR A 75 -18.84 17.79 -12.15
C TYR A 75 -17.95 17.22 -11.03
N ARG A 76 -18.21 15.96 -10.65
CA ARG A 76 -17.41 15.22 -9.66
C ARG A 76 -16.57 14.17 -10.37
N ASN A 77 -15.26 14.31 -10.28
CA ASN A 77 -14.33 13.34 -10.85
C ASN A 77 -14.13 12.20 -9.84
N GLY A 78 -14.53 10.97 -10.20
CA GLY A 78 -14.44 9.80 -9.32
C GLY A 78 -13.05 9.16 -9.29
N SER A 79 -12.21 9.43 -10.29
CA SER A 79 -10.85 8.89 -10.44
C SER A 79 -9.86 9.99 -10.79
N TYR A 80 -8.60 9.81 -10.40
CA TYR A 80 -7.49 10.69 -10.77
C TYR A 80 -7.37 10.85 -12.29
N LEU A 81 -7.49 9.76 -13.05
CA LEU A 81 -7.37 9.81 -14.50
C LEU A 81 -8.53 10.57 -15.16
N ASP A 82 -9.74 10.47 -14.59
CA ASP A 82 -10.90 11.25 -15.05
C ASP A 82 -10.68 12.75 -14.80
N ALA A 83 -10.14 13.11 -13.63
CA ALA A 83 -9.83 14.50 -13.29
C ALA A 83 -8.76 15.07 -14.24
N VAL A 84 -7.68 14.32 -14.50
CA VAL A 84 -6.62 14.76 -15.43
C VAL A 84 -7.15 14.90 -16.85
N GLN A 85 -7.99 13.96 -17.32
CA GLN A 85 -8.54 14.02 -18.66
C GLN A 85 -9.42 15.24 -18.89
N ARG A 86 -10.21 15.62 -17.88
CA ARG A 86 -11.10 16.77 -17.95
C ARG A 86 -10.37 18.09 -17.80
N ILE A 87 -9.47 18.21 -16.83
CA ILE A 87 -8.81 19.48 -16.49
C ILE A 87 -7.62 19.76 -17.43
N LEU A 88 -6.82 18.73 -17.73
CA LEU A 88 -5.54 18.85 -18.43
C LEU A 88 -5.58 18.32 -19.87
N GLY A 89 -6.70 17.70 -20.27
CA GLY A 89 -6.93 17.19 -21.61
C GLY A 89 -6.44 15.77 -21.87
N LYS A 90 -6.76 15.26 -23.07
CA LYS A 90 -6.58 13.85 -23.45
C LYS A 90 -5.11 13.40 -23.51
N LYS A 91 -4.19 14.27 -23.96
CA LYS A 91 -2.75 13.94 -24.07
C LYS A 91 -2.13 13.70 -22.70
N SER A 92 -2.38 14.59 -21.75
CA SER A 92 -1.89 14.49 -20.37
C SER A 92 -2.47 13.27 -19.65
N ALA A 93 -3.77 13.01 -19.81
CA ALA A 93 -4.39 11.81 -19.24
C ALA A 93 -3.84 10.51 -19.81
N TRP A 94 -3.52 10.49 -21.11
CA TRP A 94 -2.88 9.33 -21.73
C TRP A 94 -1.50 9.06 -21.11
N PHE A 95 -0.67 10.10 -20.95
CA PHE A 95 0.64 9.97 -20.30
C PHE A 95 0.53 9.55 -18.83
N CYS A 96 -0.35 10.19 -18.05
CA CYS A 96 -0.62 9.82 -16.66
C CYS A 96 -1.15 8.38 -16.54
N SER A 97 -2.00 7.94 -17.47
CA SER A 97 -2.51 6.56 -17.53
C SER A 97 -1.38 5.54 -17.69
N ILE A 98 -0.38 5.84 -18.51
CA ILE A 98 0.82 4.98 -18.65
C ILE A 98 1.57 4.88 -17.32
N ILE A 99 1.84 6.02 -16.67
CA ILE A 99 2.54 6.05 -15.37
C ILE A 99 1.78 5.26 -14.30
N VAL A 100 0.46 5.46 -14.21
CA VAL A 100 -0.40 4.76 -13.24
C VAL A 100 -0.39 3.25 -13.49
N ARG A 101 -0.47 2.82 -14.75
CA ARG A 101 -0.38 1.39 -15.12
C ARG A 101 0.95 0.77 -14.72
N ILE A 102 2.07 1.45 -14.99
CA ILE A 102 3.40 0.99 -14.58
C ILE A 102 3.47 0.83 -13.05
N ASN A 103 2.89 1.76 -12.29
CA ASN A 103 2.84 1.66 -10.84
C ASN A 103 2.03 0.46 -10.36
N PHE A 104 0.87 0.18 -10.96
CA PHE A 104 0.09 -1.02 -10.61
C PHE A 104 0.81 -2.33 -10.96
N ILE A 105 1.49 -2.41 -12.10
CA ILE A 105 2.31 -3.58 -12.47
C ILE A 105 3.44 -3.77 -11.45
N LYS A 106 4.15 -2.68 -11.11
CA LYS A 106 5.21 -2.70 -10.10
C LYS A 106 4.69 -3.22 -8.75
N LEU A 107 3.55 -2.71 -8.30
CA LEU A 107 2.93 -3.18 -7.05
C LEU A 107 2.60 -4.68 -7.12
N GLY A 108 2.02 -5.16 -8.22
CA GLY A 108 1.71 -6.59 -8.40
C GLY A 108 2.96 -7.48 -8.29
N ILE A 109 4.06 -7.08 -8.93
CA ILE A 109 5.34 -7.81 -8.85
C ILE A 109 5.89 -7.80 -7.41
N VAL A 110 5.92 -6.63 -6.77
CA VAL A 110 6.42 -6.49 -5.39
C VAL A 110 5.61 -7.37 -4.43
N TYR A 111 4.28 -7.30 -4.48
CA TYR A 111 3.43 -8.12 -3.60
C TYR A 111 3.63 -9.62 -3.84
N THR A 112 3.80 -10.05 -5.09
CA THR A 112 4.08 -11.46 -5.41
C THR A 112 5.40 -11.93 -4.81
N ILE A 113 6.47 -11.15 -4.98
CA ILE A 113 7.79 -11.48 -4.43
C ILE A 113 7.76 -11.48 -2.90
N THR A 114 7.20 -10.43 -2.29
CA THR A 114 7.10 -10.31 -0.83
C THR A 114 6.31 -11.47 -0.23
N SER A 115 5.16 -11.82 -0.81
CA SER A 115 4.35 -12.95 -0.37
C SER A 115 5.12 -14.27 -0.43
N ALA A 116 5.83 -14.52 -1.54
CA ALA A 116 6.63 -15.73 -1.69
C ALA A 116 7.77 -15.85 -0.66
N ILE A 117 8.45 -14.74 -0.36
CA ILE A 117 9.49 -14.69 0.67
C ILE A 117 8.90 -14.96 2.06
N SER A 118 7.76 -14.34 2.39
CA SER A 118 7.07 -14.55 3.66
C SER A 118 6.62 -16.00 3.84
N MET A 119 6.02 -16.61 2.82
CA MET A 119 5.58 -18.02 2.87
C MET A 119 6.76 -18.98 3.03
N ARG A 120 7.88 -18.73 2.34
CA ARG A 120 9.12 -19.48 2.55
C ARG A 120 9.65 -19.34 3.97
N ALA A 121 9.61 -18.14 4.54
CA ALA A 121 10.10 -17.88 5.89
C ALA A 121 9.27 -18.66 6.93
N ILE A 122 7.94 -18.67 6.78
CA ILE A 122 7.03 -19.44 7.63
C ILE A 122 7.33 -20.94 7.56
N GLN A 123 7.45 -21.49 6.35
CA GLN A 123 7.74 -22.92 6.15
C GLN A 123 9.10 -23.32 6.72
N ARG A 124 10.09 -22.45 6.56
CA ARG A 124 11.41 -22.66 7.16
C ARG A 124 11.34 -22.64 8.69
N SER A 125 10.57 -21.72 9.27
CA SER A 125 10.35 -21.66 10.72
C SER A 125 9.68 -22.93 11.24
N ASN A 126 8.60 -23.39 10.59
CA ASN A 126 7.89 -24.62 10.96
C ASN A 126 8.79 -25.86 10.85
N CYS A 127 9.62 -25.92 9.80
CA CYS A 127 10.59 -27.00 9.62
C CYS A 127 11.63 -27.05 10.75
N PHE A 128 12.21 -25.90 11.13
CA PHE A 128 13.15 -25.83 12.24
C PHE A 128 12.51 -26.13 13.59
N HIS A 129 11.25 -25.74 13.79
CA HIS A 129 10.51 -26.07 15.02
C HIS A 129 10.28 -27.58 15.15
N ASN A 130 9.94 -28.26 14.05
CA ASN A 130 9.63 -29.70 14.08
C ASN A 130 10.89 -30.58 14.03
N LYS A 131 11.88 -30.22 13.21
CA LYS A 131 13.05 -31.07 12.92
C LYS A 131 14.35 -30.62 13.59
N GLY A 132 14.33 -29.47 14.26
CA GLY A 132 15.51 -28.85 14.87
C GLY A 132 16.41 -28.11 13.86
N HIS A 133 17.30 -27.25 14.37
CA HIS A 133 18.16 -26.39 13.56
C HIS A 133 19.26 -27.10 12.76
N LYS A 134 19.41 -28.43 12.90
CA LYS A 134 20.46 -29.22 12.26
C LYS A 134 20.07 -29.71 10.85
N ASP A 135 18.80 -29.63 10.48
CA ASP A 135 18.30 -30.09 9.17
C ASP A 135 18.38 -29.01 8.09
N ALA A 136 18.65 -29.45 6.85
CA ALA A 136 18.70 -28.58 5.67
C ALA A 136 17.28 -28.19 5.18
N CYS A 137 16.58 -27.34 5.96
CA CYS A 137 15.27 -26.79 5.59
C CYS A 137 15.39 -25.76 4.44
N LYS A 138 15.47 -26.23 3.19
CA LYS A 138 15.53 -25.41 1.98
C LYS A 138 14.21 -25.50 1.20
N TYR A 139 13.60 -24.34 0.97
CA TYR A 139 12.40 -24.18 0.14
C TYR A 139 12.67 -23.17 -0.98
N GLY A 140 12.13 -23.43 -2.18
CA GLY A 140 12.22 -22.53 -3.32
C GLY A 140 11.14 -21.45 -3.29
N ASN A 141 11.42 -20.26 -3.86
CA ASN A 141 10.43 -19.17 -3.93
C ASN A 141 9.49 -19.32 -5.13
N THR A 142 9.94 -19.94 -6.23
CA THR A 142 9.23 -19.97 -7.52
C THR A 142 7.84 -20.56 -7.41
N TYR A 143 7.68 -21.66 -6.67
CA TYR A 143 6.38 -22.28 -6.43
C TYR A 143 5.39 -21.32 -5.77
N TYR A 144 5.81 -20.60 -4.72
CA TYR A 144 4.96 -19.64 -4.02
C TYR A 144 4.65 -18.39 -4.86
N MET A 145 5.59 -17.95 -5.70
CA MET A 145 5.34 -16.83 -6.64
C MET A 145 4.25 -17.20 -7.66
N ILE A 146 4.34 -18.38 -8.26
CA ILE A 146 3.33 -18.86 -9.22
C ILE A 146 1.98 -19.01 -8.54
N ALA A 147 1.93 -19.69 -7.38
CA ALA A 147 0.69 -19.89 -6.64
C ALA A 147 0.00 -18.56 -6.26
N PHE A 148 0.76 -17.61 -5.73
CA PHE A 148 0.21 -16.30 -5.37
C PHE A 148 -0.22 -15.49 -6.61
N GLY A 149 0.56 -15.55 -7.69
CA GLY A 149 0.21 -14.92 -8.96
C GLY A 149 -1.10 -15.45 -9.55
N THR A 150 -1.32 -16.77 -9.50
CA THR A 150 -2.59 -17.38 -9.92
C THR A 150 -3.76 -16.89 -9.08
N ILE A 151 -3.61 -16.84 -7.75
CA ILE A 151 -4.63 -16.30 -6.85
C ILE A 151 -4.92 -14.84 -7.20
N GLN A 152 -3.90 -14.02 -7.45
CA GLN A 152 -4.06 -12.62 -7.80
C GLN A 152 -4.84 -12.42 -9.11
N VAL A 153 -4.64 -13.29 -10.11
CA VAL A 153 -5.41 -13.27 -11.36
C VAL A 153 -6.87 -13.64 -11.14
N ILE A 154 -7.15 -14.63 -10.28
CA ILE A 154 -8.52 -15.03 -9.93
C ILE A 154 -9.22 -13.91 -9.18
N VAL A 155 -8.57 -13.34 -8.16
CA VAL A 155 -9.11 -12.26 -7.33
C VAL A 155 -9.36 -10.99 -8.14
N SER A 156 -8.55 -10.71 -9.17
CA SER A 156 -8.75 -9.53 -10.03
C SER A 156 -10.03 -9.61 -10.90
N GLN A 157 -10.63 -10.78 -11.05
CA GLN A 157 -11.90 -10.95 -11.77
C GLN A 157 -13.13 -10.57 -10.95
N ILE A 158 -13.00 -10.33 -9.64
CA ILE A 158 -14.12 -10.02 -8.76
C ILE A 158 -14.59 -8.58 -9.05
N PRO A 159 -15.78 -8.37 -9.65
CA PRO A 159 -16.14 -7.08 -10.23
C PRO A 159 -16.84 -6.11 -9.26
N ASP A 160 -16.97 -6.43 -7.97
CA ASP A 160 -17.71 -5.58 -7.03
C ASP A 160 -17.04 -5.42 -5.65
N PHE A 161 -16.66 -4.18 -5.33
CA PHE A 161 -15.99 -3.77 -4.09
C PHE A 161 -16.96 -3.35 -2.98
N ARG A 162 -18.28 -3.45 -3.18
CA ARG A 162 -19.25 -3.06 -2.14
C ARG A 162 -19.16 -3.85 -0.83
N ASN A 163 -18.50 -5.00 -0.83
CA ASN A 163 -18.34 -5.86 0.35
C ASN A 163 -16.88 -5.92 0.88
N THR A 164 -15.98 -5.04 0.43
CA THR A 164 -14.54 -5.13 0.75
C THR A 164 -14.11 -4.34 1.99
N GLN A 165 -15.04 -3.77 2.76
CA GLN A 165 -14.71 -3.16 4.06
C GLN A 165 -13.96 -4.14 4.97
N TRP A 166 -14.34 -5.42 4.95
CA TRP A 166 -13.64 -6.50 5.65
C TRP A 166 -12.14 -6.59 5.30
N LEU A 167 -11.77 -6.40 4.03
CA LEU A 167 -10.36 -6.45 3.62
C LEU A 167 -9.55 -5.30 4.22
N SER A 168 -10.16 -4.11 4.29
CA SER A 168 -9.55 -2.94 4.92
C SER A 168 -9.38 -3.16 6.44
N VAL A 169 -10.36 -3.78 7.10
CA VAL A 169 -10.26 -4.15 8.53
C VAL A 169 -9.11 -5.12 8.78
N ILE A 170 -8.99 -6.20 7.99
CA ILE A 170 -7.85 -7.13 8.13
C ILE A 170 -6.53 -6.41 7.89
N ALA A 171 -6.44 -5.59 6.84
CA ALA A 171 -5.23 -4.84 6.53
C ALA A 171 -4.82 -3.92 7.70
N ALA A 172 -5.79 -3.28 8.37
CA ALA A 172 -5.54 -2.47 9.56
C ALA A 172 -5.01 -3.33 10.72
N ILE A 173 -5.63 -4.48 11.01
CA ILE A 173 -5.19 -5.38 12.08
C ILE A 173 -3.76 -5.87 11.84
N MET A 174 -3.48 -6.34 10.61
CA MET A 174 -2.13 -6.74 10.21
C MET A 174 -1.14 -5.59 10.34
N SER A 175 -1.59 -4.36 10.05
CA SER A 175 -0.77 -3.16 10.13
C SER A 175 -0.34 -2.82 11.55
N PHE A 176 -1.29 -2.77 12.47
CA PHE A 176 -0.99 -2.55 13.89
C PHE A 176 -0.17 -3.71 14.47
N THR A 177 -0.42 -4.94 14.05
CA THR A 177 0.34 -6.11 14.52
C THR A 177 1.80 -6.03 14.09
N TYR A 178 2.11 -5.76 12.82
CA TYR A 178 3.51 -5.65 12.42
C TYR A 178 4.19 -4.46 13.10
N ALA A 179 3.49 -3.33 13.27
CA ALA A 179 4.05 -2.13 13.87
C ALA A 179 4.40 -2.38 15.35
N THR A 180 3.49 -2.99 16.11
CA THR A 180 3.71 -3.34 17.52
C THR A 180 4.85 -4.34 17.69
N ILE A 181 4.92 -5.40 16.87
CA ILE A 181 6.03 -6.35 16.91
C ILE A 181 7.36 -5.66 16.58
N GLY A 182 7.37 -4.83 15.53
CA GLY A 182 8.56 -4.07 15.12
C GLY A 182 9.05 -3.12 16.21
N SER A 183 8.14 -2.36 16.83
CA SER A 183 8.46 -1.47 17.95
C SER A 183 8.94 -2.23 19.19
N ALA A 184 8.29 -3.35 19.53
CA ALA A 184 8.68 -4.17 20.69
C ALA A 184 10.08 -4.77 20.51
N LEU A 185 10.36 -5.35 19.35
CA LEU A 185 11.69 -5.88 19.02
C LEU A 185 12.76 -4.78 18.98
N GLY A 186 12.43 -3.62 18.40
CA GLY A 186 13.31 -2.46 18.38
C GLY A 186 13.64 -1.97 19.79
N LEU A 187 12.64 -1.79 20.64
CA LEU A 187 12.80 -1.38 22.03
C LEU A 187 13.62 -2.40 22.83
N ALA A 188 13.30 -3.68 22.70
CA ALA A 188 14.07 -4.75 23.34
C ALA A 188 15.55 -4.70 22.93
N LYS A 189 15.83 -4.42 21.65
CA LYS A 189 17.21 -4.34 21.16
C LYS A 189 17.97 -3.10 21.68
N VAL A 190 17.29 -1.97 21.86
CA VAL A 190 17.88 -0.78 22.48
C VAL A 190 18.20 -1.03 23.95
N ILE A 191 17.29 -1.68 24.69
CA ILE A 191 17.50 -2.04 26.10
C ILE A 191 18.67 -3.03 26.24
N GLU A 192 18.75 -4.04 25.38
CA GLU A 192 19.83 -5.04 25.37
C GLU A 192 21.20 -4.41 25.09
N ASN A 193 21.28 -3.49 24.12
CA ASN A 193 22.54 -2.91 23.69
C ASN A 193 23.00 -1.73 24.56
N GLY A 194 22.12 -1.12 25.37
CA GLY A 194 22.46 0.01 26.24
C GLY A 194 22.82 1.33 25.53
N GLU A 195 22.78 1.36 24.20
CA GLU A 195 23.07 2.54 23.37
C GLU A 195 21.96 2.78 22.34
N ILE A 196 21.57 4.04 22.16
CA ILE A 196 20.76 4.50 21.02
C ILE A 196 21.76 4.89 19.91
N LYS A 197 21.81 4.11 18.83
CA LYS A 197 22.63 4.39 17.64
C LYS A 197 21.79 4.95 16.50
#